data_AF-K0CFV7-F1
#
_entry.id   AF-K0CFV7-F1
#
_cell.length_a   1.000
_cell.length_b   1.000
_cell.length_c   1.000
_cell.angle_alpha   90.00
_cell.angle_beta   90.00
_cell.angle_gamma   90.00
#
_symmetry.space_group_name_H-M   'P 1'
#
loop_
_entity.id
_entity.type
_entity.pdbx_description
1 polymer ?
#
loop_
_entity_poly.entity_id
_entity_poly.type
_entity_poly.pdbx_seq_one_letter_code
_entity_poly.pdbx_strand_id
1 'polypeptide(L)'
;MQSALKAAELPPLAWYDVLLELHRKRHGLRQYEIGERMLLPKHNLSRLLDRLEKEALVARRASPEDGRGNRVLITRSGRRLLQRMWPVYGRVIQECLEQRLTATEVTTLAKLLDKLQQ
;
A
#
# COMPACT_ATOMS: atom_id res chain seq x y z
N MET A 1 4.32 -0.41 -14.24
CA MET A 1 4.35 -0.15 -12.77
C MET A 1 5.46 -0.92 -12.07
N GLN A 2 5.41 -2.26 -12.01
CA GLN A 2 6.46 -3.06 -11.35
C GLN A 2 7.87 -2.87 -11.95
N SER A 3 7.97 -2.73 -13.27
CA SER A 3 9.23 -2.45 -13.98
C SER A 3 9.86 -1.12 -13.56
N ALA A 4 9.07 -0.07 -13.40
CA ALA A 4 9.54 1.26 -13.01
C ALA A 4 10.08 1.28 -11.57
N LEU A 5 9.40 0.60 -10.64
CA LEU A 5 9.91 0.43 -9.28
C LEU A 5 11.24 -0.32 -9.27
N LYS A 6 11.35 -1.41 -10.04
CA LYS A 6 12.59 -2.17 -10.18
C LYS A 6 13.73 -1.30 -10.75
N ALA A 7 13.46 -0.51 -11.78
CA ALA A 7 14.45 0.39 -12.38
C ALA A 7 14.93 1.49 -11.43
N ALA A 8 14.07 1.91 -10.49
CA ALA A 8 14.42 2.85 -9.43
C ALA A 8 15.02 2.18 -8.17
N GLU A 9 15.40 0.91 -8.26
CA GLU A 9 15.93 0.10 -7.14
C GLU A 9 15.01 0.07 -5.91
N LEU A 10 13.69 0.11 -6.16
CA LEU A 10 12.67 0.07 -5.14
C LEU A 10 12.06 -1.34 -5.00
N PRO A 11 11.53 -1.68 -3.81
CA PRO A 11 10.86 -2.96 -3.58
C PRO A 11 9.60 -3.15 -4.45
N PRO A 12 9.09 -4.38 -4.54
CA PRO A 12 7.88 -4.68 -5.31
C PRO A 12 6.64 -3.90 -4.86
N LEU A 13 5.72 -3.65 -5.79
CA LEU A 13 4.50 -2.88 -5.53
C LEU A 13 3.67 -3.44 -4.36
N ALA A 14 3.69 -4.76 -4.15
CA ALA A 14 3.00 -5.38 -3.01
C ALA A 14 3.45 -4.83 -1.64
N TRP A 15 4.68 -4.33 -1.52
CA TRP A 15 5.17 -3.68 -0.30
C TRP A 15 4.50 -2.33 -0.11
N TYR A 16 4.35 -1.57 -1.19
CA TYR A 16 3.62 -0.30 -1.19
C TYR A 16 2.17 -0.50 -0.75
N ASP A 17 1.47 -1.50 -1.31
CA ASP A 17 0.08 -1.79 -0.98
C ASP A 17 -0.13 -2.01 0.53
N VAL A 18 0.71 -2.86 1.15
CA VAL A 18 0.64 -3.14 2.60
C VAL A 18 1.00 -1.90 3.43
N LEU A 19 2.07 -1.20 3.06
CA LEU A 19 2.51 -0.01 3.78
C LEU A 19 1.48 1.12 3.70
N LEU A 20 0.78 1.27 2.57
CA LEU A 20 -0.27 2.26 2.40
C LEU A 20 -1.46 1.98 3.33
N GLU A 21 -1.93 0.74 3.40
CA GLU A 21 -3.05 0.37 4.29
C GLU A 21 -2.69 0.54 5.77
N LEU A 22 -1.47 0.17 6.16
CA LEU A 22 -0.98 0.40 7.51
C LEU A 22 -0.77 1.88 7.81
N HIS A 23 -0.36 2.69 6.83
CA HIS A 23 -0.20 4.13 6.99
C HIS A 23 -1.54 4.84 7.26
N ARG A 24 -2.62 4.38 6.62
CA ARG A 24 -3.99 4.89 6.81
C ARG A 24 -4.56 4.60 8.20
N LYS A 25 -3.97 3.68 8.98
CA LYS A 25 -4.51 3.20 10.26
C LYS A 25 -3.52 3.39 11.41
N ARG A 26 -3.76 4.42 12.23
CA ARG A 26 -2.86 4.81 13.34
C ARG A 26 -2.60 3.70 14.36
N HIS A 27 -3.58 2.83 14.61
CA HIS A 27 -3.50 1.74 15.58
C HIS A 27 -2.99 0.42 15.00
N GLY A 28 -2.63 0.41 13.71
CA GLY A 28 -2.28 -0.81 13.00
C GLY A 28 -3.50 -1.68 12.65
N LEU A 29 -3.22 -2.78 11.96
CA LEU A 29 -4.22 -3.72 11.45
C LEU A 29 -3.82 -5.15 11.80
N ARG A 30 -4.81 -6.00 12.05
CA ARG A 30 -4.64 -7.46 12.05
C ARG A 30 -4.40 -7.92 10.61
N GLN A 31 -3.74 -9.07 10.47
CA GLN A 31 -3.36 -9.57 9.14
C GLN A 31 -4.56 -9.79 8.20
N TYR A 32 -5.70 -10.29 8.71
CA TYR A 32 -6.89 -10.45 7.89
C TYR A 32 -7.46 -9.09 7.42
N GLU A 33 -7.46 -8.08 8.30
CA GLU A 33 -7.93 -6.73 7.95
C GLU A 33 -7.05 -6.07 6.88
N ILE A 34 -5.73 -6.37 6.89
CA ILE A 34 -4.84 -5.94 5.80
C ILE A 34 -5.31 -6.59 4.49
N GLY A 35 -5.54 -7.90 4.50
CA GLY A 35 -6.00 -8.65 3.33
C GLY A 35 -7.31 -8.11 2.74
N GLU A 36 -8.30 -7.78 3.58
CA GLU A 36 -9.60 -7.23 3.16
C GLU A 36 -9.49 -5.82 2.56
N ARG A 37 -8.48 -5.05 2.97
CA ARG A 37 -8.28 -3.67 2.51
C ARG A 37 -7.40 -3.56 1.27
N MET A 38 -6.66 -4.62 0.93
CA MET A 38 -5.84 -4.63 -0.28
C MET A 38 -6.71 -4.69 -1.52
N LEU A 39 -6.44 -3.81 -2.49
CA LEU A 39 -7.12 -3.82 -3.79
C LEU A 39 -7.02 -5.18 -4.50
N LEU A 40 -5.87 -5.85 -4.37
CA LEU A 40 -5.63 -7.17 -4.94
C LEU A 40 -5.32 -8.18 -3.83
N PRO A 41 -6.08 -9.27 -3.72
CA PRO A 41 -5.82 -10.33 -2.75
C PRO A 41 -4.39 -10.87 -2.87
N LYS A 42 -3.74 -11.10 -1.73
CA LYS A 42 -2.40 -11.69 -1.68
C LYS A 42 -2.44 -13.02 -0.94
N HIS A 43 -2.37 -14.13 -1.67
CA HIS A 43 -2.28 -15.48 -1.10
C HIS A 43 -1.03 -15.70 -0.22
N ASN A 44 -0.03 -14.81 -0.31
CA ASN A 44 1.22 -14.87 0.43
C ASN A 44 1.38 -13.75 1.48
N LEU A 45 0.28 -13.14 1.94
CA LEU A 45 0.33 -11.99 2.86
C LEU A 45 1.17 -12.24 4.12
N SER A 46 1.07 -13.43 4.74
CA SER A 46 1.90 -13.76 5.91
C SER A 46 3.40 -13.64 5.60
N ARG A 47 3.85 -14.28 4.52
CA ARG A 47 5.26 -14.25 4.09
C ARG A 47 5.71 -12.85 3.67
N LEU A 48 4.81 -12.04 3.12
CA LEU A 48 5.09 -10.64 2.80
C LEU A 48 5.30 -9.83 4.09
N LEU A 49 4.43 -10.00 5.09
CA LEU A 49 4.57 -9.34 6.38
C LEU A 49 5.85 -9.74 7.10
N ASP A 50 6.22 -11.02 7.07
CA ASP A 50 7.47 -11.50 7.67
C ASP A 50 8.70 -10.83 7.04
N ARG A 51 8.69 -10.63 5.71
CA ARG A 51 9.76 -9.90 5.02
C ARG A 51 9.77 -8.42 5.38
N LEU A 52 8.60 -7.78 5.42
CA LEU A 52 8.50 -6.37 5.81
C LEU A 52 8.97 -6.13 7.24
N GLU A 53 8.71 -7.08 8.15
CA GLU A 53 9.17 -7.04 9.53
C GLU A 53 10.69 -7.25 9.62
N LYS A 54 11.24 -8.21 8.84
CA LYS A 54 12.69 -8.42 8.73
C LYS A 54 13.43 -7.17 8.25
N GLU A 55 12.86 -6.41 7.32
CA GLU A 55 13.40 -5.13 6.85
C GLU A 55 13.08 -3.94 7.79
N ALA A 56 12.51 -4.20 8.96
CA ALA A 56 12.08 -3.20 9.93
C ALA A 56 11.11 -2.14 9.37
N LEU A 57 10.31 -2.48 8.36
CA LEU A 57 9.31 -1.59 7.74
C LEU A 57 7.96 -1.67 8.45
N VAL A 58 7.68 -2.80 9.08
CA VAL A 58 6.53 -3.02 9.96
C VAL A 58 6.98 -3.62 11.28
N ALA A 59 6.13 -3.57 12.29
CA ALA A 59 6.32 -4.23 13.57
C ALA A 59 5.04 -4.94 14.00
N ARG A 60 5.13 -6.16 14.52
CA ARG A 60 4.02 -6.86 15.15
C ARG A 60 3.97 -6.55 16.65
N ARG A 61 2.80 -6.18 17.15
CA ARG A 61 2.54 -5.96 18.58
C ARG A 61 1.38 -6.84 19.03
N ALA A 62 1.46 -7.37 20.26
CA ALA A 62 0.36 -8.09 20.88
C ALA A 62 -0.88 -7.18 20.94
N SER A 63 -2.05 -7.73 20.60
CA SER A 63 -3.31 -7.01 20.75
C SER A 63 -3.65 -6.88 22.25
N PRO A 64 -3.91 -5.66 22.75
CA PRO A 64 -4.30 -5.45 24.14
C PRO A 64 -5.72 -5.96 24.46
N GLU A 65 -6.54 -6.23 23.44
CA GLU A 65 -7.98 -6.45 23.58
C GLU A 65 -8.36 -7.93 23.81
N ASP A 66 -7.54 -8.90 23.41
CA ASP A 66 -7.93 -10.31 23.46
C ASP A 66 -6.78 -11.34 23.48
N GLY A 67 -5.51 -10.92 23.40
CA GLY A 67 -4.36 -11.83 23.30
C GLY A 67 -4.35 -12.74 22.05
N ARG A 68 -5.40 -12.67 21.21
CA ARG A 68 -5.57 -13.51 20.02
C ARG A 68 -5.14 -12.72 18.80
N GLY A 69 -3.84 -12.70 18.55
CA GLY A 69 -3.25 -12.23 17.31
C GLY A 69 -2.54 -10.88 17.41
N ASN A 70 -1.51 -10.73 16.59
CA ASN A 70 -0.69 -9.53 16.54
C ASN A 70 -1.33 -8.47 15.63
N ARG A 71 -1.31 -7.20 16.07
CA ARG A 71 -1.51 -6.04 15.21
C ARG A 71 -0.19 -5.71 14.51
N VAL A 72 -0.25 -5.45 13.22
CA VAL A 72 0.87 -4.96 12.41
C VAL A 72 0.80 -3.44 12.36
N LEU A 73 1.91 -2.77 12.64
CA LEU A 73 2.03 -1.32 12.57
C LEU A 73 3.14 -0.95 11.60
N ILE A 74 2.95 0.12 10.83
CA ILE A 74 4.00 0.69 10.00
C ILE A 74 5.04 1.42 10.86
N THR A 75 6.32 1.17 10.63
CA THR A 75 7.42 1.84 11.33
C THR A 75 7.75 3.20 10.68
N ARG A 76 8.71 3.94 11.26
CA ARG A 76 9.22 5.16 10.64
C ARG A 76 9.94 4.88 9.31
N SER A 77 10.71 3.79 9.23
CA SER A 77 11.35 3.32 7.98
C SER A 77 10.31 2.91 6.94
N GLY A 78 9.25 2.21 7.35
CA GLY A 78 8.12 1.89 6.46
C GLY A 78 7.49 3.14 5.85
N ARG A 79 7.22 4.17 6.68
CA ARG A 79 6.69 5.46 6.19
C ARG A 79 7.63 6.15 5.21
N ARG A 80 8.94 6.15 5.47
CA ARG A 80 9.94 6.73 4.55
C ARG A 80 10.00 5.96 3.23
N LEU A 81 9.91 4.64 3.26
CA LEU A 81 9.87 3.84 2.04
C LEU A 81 8.62 4.14 1.23
N LEU A 82 7.45 4.21 1.87
CA LEU A 82 6.19 4.59 1.22
C LEU A 82 6.32 5.94 0.50
N GLN A 83 6.90 6.95 1.16
CA GLN A 83 7.17 8.26 0.58
C GLN A 83 8.16 8.22 -0.59
N ARG A 84 9.18 7.37 -0.54
CA ARG A 84 10.13 7.19 -1.65
C ARG A 84 9.52 6.50 -2.87
N MET A 85 8.59 5.57 -2.64
CA MET A 85 7.94 4.81 -3.71
C MET A 85 6.89 5.65 -4.45
N TRP A 86 6.19 6.55 -3.75
CA TRP A 86 5.08 7.32 -4.33
C TRP A 86 5.45 8.14 -5.58
N PRO A 87 6.55 8.91 -5.64
CA PRO A 87 6.91 9.66 -6.84
C PRO A 87 7.13 8.79 -8.08
N VAL A 88 7.68 7.59 -7.91
CA VAL A 88 7.89 6.64 -9.02
C VAL A 88 6.57 6.00 -9.43
N TYR A 89 5.78 5.54 -8.44
CA TYR A 89 4.51 4.87 -8.72
C TYR A 89 3.46 5.83 -9.29
N GLY A 90 3.31 7.01 -8.68
CA GLY A 90 2.39 8.06 -9.09
C GLY A 90 2.70 8.59 -10.49
N ARG A 91 3.98 8.74 -10.85
CA ARG A 91 4.38 9.13 -12.21
C ARG A 91 3.88 8.12 -13.26
N VAL A 92 4.05 6.82 -13.00
CA VAL A 92 3.58 5.79 -13.94
C VAL A 92 2.07 5.83 -14.11
N ILE A 93 1.32 6.09 -13.03
CA ILE A 93 -0.13 6.28 -13.11
C ILE A 93 -0.47 7.50 -13.97
N GLN A 94 0.19 8.63 -13.68
CA GLN A 94 -0.02 9.87 -14.41
C GLN A 94 0.24 9.69 -15.91
N GLU A 95 1.39 9.12 -16.29
CA GLU A 95 1.74 8.84 -17.69
C GLU A 95 0.71 7.93 -18.36
N CYS A 96 0.20 6.92 -17.66
CA CYS A 96 -0.83 6.02 -18.20
C CYS A 96 -2.16 6.74 -18.46
N LEU A 97 -2.53 7.71 -17.60
CA LEU A 97 -3.75 8.51 -17.78
C LEU A 97 -3.57 9.50 -18.93
N GLU A 98 -2.47 10.26 -18.95
CA GLU A 98 -2.19 11.27 -19.97
C GLU A 98 -2.07 10.69 -21.38
N GLN A 99 -1.60 9.44 -21.51
CA GLN A 99 -1.52 8.74 -22.80
C GLN A 99 -2.89 8.32 -23.36
N ARG A 100 -3.95 8.27 -22.54
CA ARG A 100 -5.23 7.66 -22.92
C ARG A 100 -6.42 8.58 -22.75
N LEU A 101 -6.30 9.59 -21.90
CA LEU A 101 -7.38 10.46 -21.48
C LEU A 101 -6.95 11.91 -21.59
N THR A 102 -7.85 12.74 -22.13
CA THR A 102 -7.76 14.19 -22.04
C THR A 102 -7.97 14.67 -20.60
N ALA A 103 -7.58 15.91 -20.31
CA ALA A 103 -7.78 16.51 -18.98
C ALA A 103 -9.26 16.51 -18.53
N THR A 104 -10.18 16.71 -19.49
CA THR A 104 -11.62 16.66 -19.24
C THR A 104 -12.09 15.25 -18.89
N GLU A 105 -11.58 14.22 -19.58
CA GLU A 105 -11.90 12.83 -19.28
C GLU A 105 -11.30 12.38 -17.94
N VAL A 106 -10.08 12.81 -17.58
CA VAL A 106 -9.49 12.57 -16.25
C VAL A 106 -10.37 13.18 -15.15
N THR A 107 -10.81 14.42 -15.33
CA THR A 107 -11.70 15.10 -14.38
C THR A 107 -13.05 14.37 -14.26
N THR A 108 -13.57 13.87 -15.37
CA THR A 108 -14.84 13.11 -15.40
C THR A 108 -14.69 11.76 -14.71
N LEU A 109 -13.61 11.03 -15.00
CA LEU A 109 -13.28 9.76 -14.35
C LEU A 109 -13.15 9.93 -12.84
N ALA A 110 -12.46 10.99 -12.36
CA ALA A 110 -12.35 11.27 -10.93
C ALA A 110 -13.72 11.46 -10.27
N LYS A 111 -14.63 12.21 -10.90
CA LYS A 111 -16.01 12.40 -10.39
C LYS A 111 -16.81 11.10 -10.37
N LEU A 112 -16.63 10.22 -11.37
CA LEU A 112 -17.32 8.93 -11.42
C LEU A 112 -16.80 7.97 -10.35
N LEU A 113 -15.49 7.93 -10.11
CA LEU A 113 -14.90 7.11 -9.06
C LEU A 113 -15.32 7.56 -7.66
N ASP A 114 -15.39 8.87 -7.41
CA ASP A 114 -15.85 9.42 -6.13
C ASP A 114 -17.27 8.95 -5.79
N LYS A 115 -18.17 8.92 -6.78
CA LYS A 115 -19.54 8.40 -6.62
C LYS A 115 -19.63 6.91 -6.27
N LEU A 116 -18.63 6.11 -6.64
CA LEU A 116 -18.59 4.68 -6.33
C LEU A 116 -17.98 4.39 -4.95
N GLN A 117 -17.30 5.35 -4.33
CA GLN A 117 -16.66 5.22 -3.02
C GLN A 117 -17.52 5.73 -1.85
N GLN A 118 -18.64 6.40 -2.16
CA GLN A 118 -19.67 6.85 -1.21
C GLN A 118 -20.68 5.71 -0.93
#